data_AF-A0A2J8WLJ7-F1
#
_entry.id   AF-A0A2J8WLJ7-F1
#
_cell.length_a   1.000
_cell.length_b   1.000
_cell.length_c   1.000
_cell.angle_alpha   90.00
_cell.angle_beta   90.00
_cell.angle_gamma   90.00
#
_symmetry.space_group_name_H-M   'P 1'
#
loop_
_entity.id
_entity.type
_entity.pdbx_description
1 polymer ?
#
loop_
_entity_poly.entity_id
_entity_poly.type
_entity_poly.pdbx_seq_one_letter_code
_entity_poly.pdbx_strand_id
1 'polypeptide(L)'
;TREQEELEEALEVERQENEQRRLFIQKEEQLQQILKRKNKQAFLDELESSDLPVALLLAQHKDRSTQLEMQLEKPKPVKPVTFSTGIKMGQHISLAPIHKLEEALYEYQPLQIETYGPHVPELEMLGRLGYLNHVRTASPQDLAGGYTSSLACHRALQDAFSGLFWQPS
;
A
#
# COMPACT_ATOMS: atom_id res chain seq x y z
N THR A 1 18.14 -12.72 16.44
CA THR A 1 19.45 -12.33 17.06
C THR A 1 19.24 -11.02 17.81
N ARG A 2 20.11 -10.65 18.77
CA ARG A 2 19.93 -9.41 19.56
C ARG A 2 19.73 -8.15 18.68
N GLU A 3 20.40 -8.13 17.53
CA GLU A 3 20.28 -7.06 16.52
C GLU A 3 18.90 -7.01 15.83
N GLN A 4 18.23 -8.17 15.67
CA GLN A 4 16.86 -8.20 15.13
C GLN A 4 15.85 -7.68 16.16
N GLU A 5 16.05 -7.99 17.44
CA GLU A 5 15.18 -7.53 18.52
C GLU A 5 15.27 -6.00 18.72
N GLU A 6 16.49 -5.45 18.68
CA GLU A 6 16.73 -4.00 18.71
C GLU A 6 16.11 -3.27 17.49
N LEU A 7 16.14 -3.89 16.31
CA LEU A 7 15.53 -3.34 15.10
C LEU A 7 13.99 -3.36 15.17
N GLU A 8 13.42 -4.45 15.67
CA GLU A 8 11.96 -4.58 15.87
C GLU A 8 11.45 -3.56 16.89
N GLU A 9 12.18 -3.32 17.97
CA GLU A 9 11.85 -2.29 18.96
C GLU A 9 11.88 -0.88 18.35
N ALA A 10 12.90 -0.55 17.56
CA ALA A 10 13.01 0.75 16.90
C ALA A 10 11.87 1.00 15.90
N LEU A 11 11.48 -0.03 15.12
CA LEU A 11 10.37 0.07 14.17
C LEU A 11 9.02 0.25 14.87
N GLU A 12 8.81 -0.41 16.01
CA GLU A 12 7.59 -0.28 16.78
C GLU A 12 7.46 1.12 17.40
N VAL A 13 8.56 1.71 17.89
CA VAL A 13 8.57 3.11 18.36
C VAL A 13 8.24 4.08 17.22
N GLU A 14 8.89 3.95 16.06
CA GLU A 14 8.62 4.82 14.90
C GLU A 14 7.14 4.72 14.46
N ARG A 15 6.59 3.50 14.45
CA ARG A 15 5.18 3.26 14.13
C ARG A 15 4.25 3.96 15.12
N GLN A 16 4.53 3.85 16.41
CA GLN A 16 3.74 4.50 17.45
C GLN A 16 3.81 6.03 17.36
N GLU A 17 5.00 6.60 17.16
CA GLU A 17 5.16 8.04 16.98
C GLU A 17 4.40 8.56 15.76
N ASN A 18 4.46 7.83 14.65
CA ASN A 18 3.78 8.22 13.42
C ASN A 18 2.24 8.12 13.58
N GLU A 19 1.75 7.09 14.27
CA GLU A 19 0.32 6.96 14.58
C GLU A 19 -0.17 8.08 15.50
N GLN A 20 0.59 8.41 16.56
CA GLN A 20 0.27 9.54 17.44
C GLN A 20 0.25 10.86 16.66
N ARG A 21 1.21 11.08 15.77
CA ARG A 21 1.26 12.28 14.91
C ARG A 21 0.05 12.36 13.98
N ARG A 22 -0.34 11.24 13.36
CA ARG A 22 -1.53 11.17 12.50
C ARG A 22 -2.81 11.51 13.28
N LEU A 23 -2.98 10.93 14.47
CA LEU A 23 -4.13 11.20 15.33
C LEU A 23 -4.17 12.66 15.81
N PHE A 24 -3.01 13.26 16.08
CA PHE A 24 -2.91 14.66 16.48
C PHE A 24 -3.37 15.60 15.36
N ILE A 25 -2.89 15.39 14.13
CA ILE A 25 -3.29 16.19 12.97
C ILE A 25 -4.81 16.08 12.73
N GLN A 26 -5.36 14.87 12.81
CA GLN A 26 -6.79 14.66 12.60
C GLN A 26 -7.64 15.40 13.67
N LYS A 27 -7.22 15.37 14.94
CA LYS A 27 -7.89 16.12 16.01
C LYS A 27 -7.81 17.63 15.79
N GLU A 28 -6.65 18.13 15.36
CA GLU A 28 -6.44 19.56 15.06
C GLU A 28 -7.33 20.01 13.90
N GLU A 29 -7.41 19.24 12.81
CA GLU A 29 -8.28 19.52 11.67
C GLU A 29 -9.76 19.52 12.06
N GLN A 30 -10.20 18.58 12.90
CA GLN A 30 -11.58 18.55 13.40
C GLN A 30 -11.91 19.82 14.21
N LEU A 31 -11.00 20.24 15.10
CA LEU A 31 -11.19 21.47 15.88
C LEU A 31 -11.25 22.70 14.97
N GLN A 32 -10.40 22.78 13.95
CA GLN A 32 -10.44 23.85 12.95
C GLN A 32 -11.78 23.89 12.21
N GLN A 33 -12.30 22.74 11.79
CA GLN A 33 -13.61 22.67 11.13
C GLN A 33 -14.75 23.13 12.04
N ILE A 34 -14.74 22.72 13.31
CA ILE A 34 -15.76 23.13 14.29
C ILE A 34 -15.71 24.64 14.51
N LEU A 35 -14.51 25.22 14.66
CA LEU A 35 -14.33 26.67 14.83
C LEU A 35 -14.78 27.46 13.59
N LYS A 36 -14.41 27.01 12.39
CA LYS A 36 -14.86 27.63 11.13
C LYS A 36 -16.39 27.58 10.98
N ARG A 37 -17.01 26.45 11.32
CA ARG A 37 -18.48 26.32 11.32
C ARG A 37 -19.13 27.25 12.34
N LYS A 38 -18.59 27.34 13.57
CA LYS A 38 -19.09 28.25 14.60
C LYS A 38 -19.01 29.70 14.18
N ASN A 39 -17.88 30.13 13.61
CA ASN A 39 -17.71 31.50 13.13
C ASN A 39 -18.68 31.84 12.00
N LYS A 40 -18.86 30.90 11.05
CA LYS A 40 -19.84 31.04 9.98
C LYS A 40 -21.27 31.15 10.52
N GLN A 41 -21.65 30.31 11.49
CA GLN A 41 -22.98 30.35 12.08
C GLN A 41 -23.22 31.69 12.78
N ALA A 42 -22.27 32.17 13.59
CA ALA A 42 -22.38 33.45 14.27
C ALA A 42 -22.59 34.62 13.28
N PHE A 43 -21.94 34.58 12.12
CA PHE A 43 -22.15 35.58 11.07
C PHE A 43 -23.55 35.52 10.44
N LEU A 44 -24.10 34.32 10.23
CA LEU A 44 -25.48 34.16 9.75
C LEU A 44 -26.48 34.71 10.78
N ASP A 45 -26.27 34.40 12.05
CA ASP A 45 -27.13 34.88 13.14
C ASP A 45 -27.08 36.43 13.26
N GLU A 46 -25.90 37.04 13.12
CA GLU A 46 -25.72 38.50 13.12
C GLU A 46 -26.39 39.18 11.91
N LEU A 47 -26.40 38.52 10.74
CA LEU A 47 -27.10 39.01 9.54
C LEU A 47 -28.62 38.92 9.68
N GLU A 48 -29.13 37.93 10.41
CA GLU A 48 -30.57 37.75 10.61
C GLU A 48 -31.14 38.69 11.68
N SER A 49 -30.38 38.92 12.75
CA SER A 49 -30.88 39.58 13.97
C SER A 49 -30.42 41.02 14.18
N SER A 50 -29.45 41.52 13.43
CA SER A 50 -28.93 42.89 13.61
C SER A 50 -29.36 43.85 12.51
N ASP A 51 -29.66 45.09 12.91
CA ASP A 51 -29.99 46.19 12.00
C ASP A 51 -28.73 46.96 11.52
N LEU A 52 -27.54 46.37 11.68
CA LEU A 52 -26.29 47.01 11.27
C LEU A 52 -26.12 46.93 9.75
N PRO A 53 -25.45 47.92 9.13
CA PRO A 53 -25.07 47.85 7.73
C PRO A 53 -24.28 46.57 7.42
N VAL A 54 -24.72 45.82 6.41
CA VAL A 54 -24.10 44.55 5.98
C VAL A 54 -22.59 44.68 5.73
N ALA A 55 -22.14 45.82 5.23
CA ALA A 55 -20.72 46.09 4.98
C ALA A 55 -19.87 46.05 6.26
N LEU A 56 -20.41 46.52 7.40
CA LEU A 56 -19.71 46.51 8.69
C LEU A 56 -19.64 45.09 9.27
N LEU A 57 -20.72 44.32 9.20
CA LEU A 57 -20.74 42.92 9.64
C LEU A 57 -19.74 42.07 8.83
N LEU A 58 -19.67 42.30 7.52
CA LEU A 58 -18.73 41.59 6.65
C LEU A 58 -17.26 41.93 6.99
N ALA A 59 -16.97 43.19 7.34
CA ALA A 59 -15.64 43.60 7.77
C ALA A 59 -15.26 42.92 9.10
N GLN A 60 -16.15 42.95 10.09
CA GLN A 60 -15.92 42.29 11.38
C GLN A 60 -15.73 40.78 11.26
N HIS A 61 -16.51 40.11 10.40
CA HIS A 61 -16.35 38.67 10.17
C HIS A 61 -15.00 38.35 9.52
N LYS A 62 -14.51 39.18 8.59
CA LYS A 62 -13.16 39.03 8.01
C LYS A 62 -12.08 39.17 9.09
N ASP A 63 -12.19 40.17 9.96
CA ASP A 63 -11.22 40.38 11.05
C ASP A 63 -11.23 39.23 12.07
N ARG A 64 -12.41 38.69 12.42
CA ARG A 64 -12.52 37.50 13.29
C ARG A 64 -11.93 36.26 12.63
N SER A 65 -12.15 36.09 11.33
CA SER A 65 -11.61 34.95 10.57
C SER A 65 -10.09 34.96 10.52
N THR A 66 -9.48 36.13 10.28
CA THR A 66 -8.01 36.28 10.27
C THR A 66 -7.40 36.06 11.66
N GLN A 67 -8.03 36.57 12.73
CA GLN A 67 -7.58 36.31 14.10
C GLN A 67 -7.69 34.83 14.50
N LEU A 68 -8.75 34.14 14.07
CA LEU A 68 -8.90 32.70 14.28
C LEU A 68 -7.78 31.92 13.57
N GLU A 69 -7.49 32.25 12.32
CA GLU A 69 -6.39 31.61 11.58
C GLU A 69 -5.02 31.88 12.22
N MET A 70 -4.77 33.11 12.70
CA MET A 70 -3.53 33.45 13.41
C MET A 70 -3.37 32.73 14.76
N GLN A 71 -4.45 32.43 15.48
CA GLN A 71 -4.38 31.68 16.75
C GLN A 71 -4.26 30.17 16.55
N LEU A 72 -4.83 29.64 15.45
CA LEU A 72 -4.74 28.22 15.08
C LEU A 72 -3.39 27.88 14.43
N GLU A 73 -2.75 28.86 13.78
CA GLU A 73 -1.37 28.74 13.34
C GLU A 73 -0.43 28.97 14.53
N LYS A 74 -0.27 27.95 15.40
CA LYS A 74 0.96 27.83 16.21
C LYS A 74 2.15 28.13 15.28
N PRO A 75 3.23 28.78 15.75
CA PRO A 75 4.41 29.02 14.91
C PRO A 75 4.87 27.67 14.38
N LYS A 76 4.45 27.35 13.15
CA LYS A 76 4.97 26.22 12.41
C LYS A 76 6.45 26.55 12.32
N PRO A 77 7.36 25.65 12.76
CA PRO A 77 8.77 25.84 12.43
C PRO A 77 8.77 26.13 10.93
N VAL A 78 9.22 27.34 10.56
CA VAL A 78 9.14 27.87 9.19
C VAL A 78 9.60 26.75 8.31
N LYS A 79 8.66 26.09 7.61
CA LYS A 79 9.03 25.04 6.67
C LYS A 79 9.69 25.85 5.58
N PRO A 80 11.02 25.82 5.47
CA PRO A 80 11.68 26.62 4.45
C PRO A 80 11.14 26.16 3.11
N VAL A 81 10.97 27.11 2.20
CA VAL A 81 10.38 26.90 0.88
C VAL A 81 11.05 25.70 0.22
N THR A 82 10.35 24.58 0.26
CA THR A 82 10.72 23.36 -0.45
C THR A 82 10.10 23.49 -1.82
N PHE A 83 10.93 23.47 -2.86
CA PHE A 83 10.45 23.18 -4.20
C PHE A 83 9.76 21.79 -4.17
N SER A 84 8.98 21.43 -5.19
CA SER A 84 8.24 20.15 -5.25
C SER A 84 9.09 18.87 -5.05
N THR A 85 10.41 19.00 -5.00
CA THR A 85 11.41 17.96 -4.70
C THR A 85 11.88 17.94 -3.23
N GLY A 86 11.43 18.85 -2.36
CA GLY A 86 11.81 18.88 -0.94
C GLY A 86 13.10 19.66 -0.61
N ILE A 87 13.82 20.20 -1.61
CA ILE A 87 15.14 20.84 -1.42
C ILE A 87 14.96 22.32 -1.10
N LYS A 88 15.66 22.80 -0.06
CA LYS A 88 15.58 24.17 0.47
C LYS A 88 16.64 25.05 -0.20
N MET A 89 16.27 26.25 -0.65
CA MET A 89 17.21 27.21 -1.22
C MET A 89 18.33 27.55 -0.22
N GLY A 90 19.59 27.32 -0.59
CA GLY A 90 20.78 27.63 0.22
C GLY A 90 21.41 26.45 0.97
N GLN A 91 20.85 25.24 0.88
CA GLN A 91 21.54 24.04 1.39
C GLN A 91 22.63 23.58 0.42
N HIS A 92 23.84 23.37 0.93
CA HIS A 92 24.89 22.62 0.23
C HIS A 92 24.37 21.20 0.00
N ILE A 93 23.95 20.90 -1.23
CA ILE A 93 23.59 19.54 -1.63
C ILE A 93 24.90 18.76 -1.59
N SER A 94 25.01 17.82 -0.67
CA SER A 94 26.11 16.85 -0.71
C SER A 94 25.95 16.06 -2.01
N LEU A 95 26.85 16.27 -2.97
CA LEU A 95 26.97 15.48 -4.20
C LEU A 95 27.62 14.11 -3.91
N ALA A 96 27.55 13.64 -2.66
CA ALA A 96 27.97 12.29 -2.33
C ALA A 96 27.19 11.32 -3.22
N PRO A 97 27.85 10.31 -3.81
CA PRO A 97 27.19 9.28 -4.59
C PRO A 97 25.99 8.77 -3.80
N ILE A 98 24.80 8.90 -4.40
CA ILE A 98 23.57 8.35 -3.83
C ILE A 98 23.86 6.87 -3.62
N HIS A 99 23.79 6.41 -2.37
CA HIS A 99 23.84 4.99 -2.07
C HIS A 99 22.68 4.39 -2.85
N LYS A 100 22.99 3.67 -3.94
CA LYS A 100 21.98 2.96 -4.70
C LYS A 100 21.27 2.09 -3.68
N LEU A 101 19.99 2.34 -3.46
CA LEU A 101 19.15 1.37 -2.78
C LEU A 101 19.34 0.09 -3.61
N GLU A 102 20.04 -0.89 -3.05
CA GLU A 102 20.16 -2.20 -3.65
C GLU A 102 18.77 -2.84 -3.48
N GLU A 103 17.85 -2.41 -4.33
CA GLU A 103 16.55 -3.03 -4.47
C GLU A 103 16.85 -4.46 -4.88
N ALA A 104 16.65 -5.40 -3.95
CA ALA A 104 16.80 -6.81 -4.24
C ALA A 104 15.92 -7.11 -5.46
N LEU A 105 16.56 -7.53 -6.55
CA LEU A 105 15.88 -7.98 -7.75
C LEU A 105 14.95 -9.13 -7.35
N TYR A 106 13.75 -9.15 -7.92
CA TYR A 106 12.85 -10.27 -7.71
C TYR A 106 13.51 -11.57 -8.18
N GLU A 107 13.75 -12.48 -7.25
CA GLU A 107 14.18 -13.85 -7.54
C GLU A 107 12.94 -14.74 -7.64
N TYR A 108 12.77 -15.41 -8.77
CA TYR A 108 11.67 -16.35 -8.95
C TYR A 108 11.84 -17.55 -8.02
N GLN A 109 10.88 -17.73 -7.12
CA GLN A 109 10.78 -18.92 -6.29
C GLN A 109 9.67 -19.82 -6.85
N PRO A 110 9.98 -21.05 -7.28
CA PRO A 110 8.98 -21.96 -7.83
C PRO A 110 7.96 -22.36 -6.75
N LEU A 111 6.69 -22.47 -7.16
CA LEU A 111 5.63 -22.89 -6.27
C LEU A 111 5.83 -24.35 -5.84
N GLN A 112 5.98 -24.57 -4.54
CA GLN A 112 6.05 -25.91 -3.95
C GLN A 112 4.67 -26.29 -3.41
N ILE A 113 4.06 -27.31 -4.00
CA ILE A 113 2.75 -27.84 -3.58
C ILE A 113 2.97 -29.23 -2.99
N GLU A 114 2.48 -29.45 -1.78
CA GLU A 114 2.50 -30.77 -1.16
C GLU A 114 1.33 -31.61 -1.66
N THR A 115 1.62 -32.72 -2.34
CA THR A 115 0.62 -33.60 -2.97
C THR A 115 0.40 -34.91 -2.22
N TYR A 116 1.17 -35.18 -1.15
CA TYR A 116 1.10 -36.40 -0.33
C TYR A 116 0.98 -37.69 -1.17
N GLY A 117 1.90 -37.87 -2.12
CA GLY A 117 1.87 -38.97 -3.09
C GLY A 117 3.22 -39.21 -3.75
N PRO A 118 3.33 -40.22 -4.64
CA PRO A 118 4.55 -40.47 -5.39
C PRO A 118 4.84 -39.31 -6.35
N HIS A 119 6.12 -39.10 -6.66
CA HIS A 119 6.54 -38.05 -7.57
C HIS A 119 6.01 -38.30 -8.99
N VAL A 120 5.33 -37.30 -9.57
CA VAL A 120 4.81 -37.36 -10.93
C VAL A 120 5.95 -37.12 -11.92
N PRO A 121 6.12 -37.93 -12.97
CA PRO A 121 7.15 -37.69 -13.98
C PRO A 121 6.97 -36.34 -14.67
N GLU A 122 8.06 -35.66 -14.99
CA GLU A 122 8.02 -34.39 -15.73
C GLU A 122 7.32 -34.54 -17.08
N LEU A 123 6.60 -33.49 -17.48
CA LEU A 123 5.79 -33.45 -18.71
C LEU A 123 6.57 -33.86 -19.97
N GLU A 124 7.85 -33.47 -20.05
CA GLU A 124 8.75 -33.76 -21.18
C GLU A 124 9.19 -35.22 -21.22
N MET A 125 9.23 -35.90 -20.08
CA MET A 125 9.68 -37.29 -19.96
C MET A 125 8.57 -38.30 -20.30
N LEU A 126 7.30 -37.90 -20.28
CA LEU A 126 6.17 -38.81 -20.49
C LEU A 126 6.23 -39.59 -21.80
N GLY A 127 6.69 -38.95 -22.88
CA GLY A 127 6.86 -39.62 -24.18
C GLY A 127 7.94 -40.69 -24.15
N ARG A 128 9.09 -40.41 -23.52
CA ARG A 128 10.23 -41.35 -23.43
C ARG A 128 9.92 -42.54 -22.52
N LEU A 129 9.16 -42.31 -21.46
CA LEU A 129 8.72 -43.33 -20.51
C LEU A 129 7.53 -44.17 -21.03
N GLY A 130 7.01 -43.87 -22.23
CA GLY A 130 5.95 -44.64 -22.86
C GLY A 130 4.55 -44.40 -22.30
N TYR A 131 4.36 -43.41 -21.42
CA TYR A 131 3.04 -43.07 -20.86
C TYR A 131 2.04 -42.64 -21.94
N LEU A 132 2.53 -42.08 -23.05
CA LEU A 132 1.68 -41.64 -24.16
C LEU A 132 1.15 -42.77 -25.05
N ASN A 133 1.67 -43.99 -24.92
CA ASN A 133 1.27 -45.13 -25.78
C ASN A 133 -0.20 -45.52 -25.61
N HIS A 134 -0.80 -45.18 -24.46
CA HIS A 134 -2.19 -45.51 -24.12
C HIS A 134 -3.08 -44.27 -24.05
N VAL A 135 -2.61 -43.13 -24.58
CA VAL A 135 -3.35 -41.87 -24.60
C VAL A 135 -3.65 -41.50 -26.05
N ARG A 136 -4.87 -41.06 -26.34
CA ARG A 136 -5.28 -40.61 -27.67
C ARG A 136 -4.31 -39.52 -28.17
N THR A 137 -3.86 -39.65 -29.41
CA THR A 137 -3.04 -38.62 -30.09
C THR A 137 -3.85 -37.34 -30.33
N ALA A 138 -3.24 -36.19 -30.08
CA ALA A 138 -3.86 -34.89 -30.34
C ALA A 138 -4.12 -34.69 -31.85
N SER A 139 -5.31 -34.20 -32.21
CA SER A 139 -5.62 -33.82 -33.59
C SER A 139 -4.98 -32.47 -33.95
N PRO A 140 -4.89 -32.11 -35.24
CA PRO A 140 -4.39 -30.79 -35.65
C PRO A 140 -5.17 -29.62 -35.04
N GLN A 141 -6.49 -29.78 -34.89
CA GLN A 141 -7.36 -28.79 -34.24
C GLN A 141 -7.04 -28.66 -32.75
N ASP A 142 -6.78 -29.78 -32.07
CA ASP A 142 -6.43 -29.79 -30.66
C ASP A 142 -5.08 -29.08 -30.43
N LEU A 143 -4.08 -29.38 -31.26
CA LEU A 143 -2.76 -28.73 -31.21
C LEU A 143 -2.87 -27.21 -31.44
N ALA A 144 -3.69 -26.79 -32.42
CA ALA A 144 -3.93 -25.37 -32.68
C ALA A 144 -4.59 -24.64 -31.50
N GLY A 145 -5.35 -25.36 -30.67
CA GLY A 145 -5.94 -24.86 -29.42
C GLY A 145 -4.99 -24.92 -28.21
N GLY A 146 -3.74 -25.34 -28.39
CA GLY A 146 -2.76 -25.49 -27.31
C GLY A 146 -2.90 -26.79 -26.51
N TYR A 147 -3.76 -27.73 -26.94
CA TYR A 147 -3.87 -29.04 -26.30
C TYR A 147 -2.78 -30.00 -26.81
N THR A 148 -2.19 -30.76 -25.89
CA THR A 148 -1.32 -31.89 -26.21
C THR A 148 -1.77 -33.14 -25.45
N SER A 149 -1.56 -34.33 -26.04
CA SER A 149 -1.82 -35.59 -25.34
C SER A 149 -0.98 -35.76 -24.08
N SER A 150 0.23 -35.16 -24.06
CA SER A 150 1.09 -35.11 -22.88
C SER A 150 0.42 -34.35 -21.72
N LEU A 151 -0.23 -33.22 -21.99
CA LEU A 151 -0.93 -32.44 -20.96
C LEU A 151 -2.05 -33.27 -20.29
N ALA A 152 -2.87 -33.97 -21.08
CA ALA A 152 -3.93 -34.81 -20.55
C ALA A 152 -3.38 -36.00 -19.75
N CYS A 153 -2.32 -36.64 -20.25
CA CYS A 153 -1.65 -37.74 -19.57
C CYS A 153 -1.06 -37.30 -18.22
N HIS A 154 -0.32 -36.19 -18.21
CA HIS A 154 0.28 -35.62 -17.01
C HIS A 154 -0.77 -35.29 -15.95
N ARG A 155 -1.88 -34.66 -16.37
CA ARG A 155 -2.98 -34.34 -15.46
C ARG A 155 -3.57 -35.59 -14.81
N ALA A 156 -3.83 -36.63 -15.60
CA ALA A 156 -4.36 -37.88 -15.08
C ALA A 156 -3.41 -38.54 -14.06
N LEU A 157 -2.08 -38.48 -14.31
CA LEU A 157 -1.08 -38.98 -13.37
C LEU A 157 -1.03 -38.15 -12.08
N GLN A 158 -1.06 -36.81 -12.18
CA GLN A 158 -1.10 -35.93 -11.01
C GLN A 158 -2.30 -36.22 -10.12
N ASP A 159 -3.49 -36.32 -10.71
CA ASP A 159 -4.71 -36.58 -9.96
C ASP A 159 -4.71 -38.00 -9.35
N ALA A 160 -4.18 -39.00 -10.06
CA ALA A 160 -4.10 -40.38 -9.57
C ALA A 160 -3.08 -40.57 -8.44
N PHE A 161 -2.00 -39.78 -8.43
CA PHE A 161 -0.94 -39.88 -7.42
C PHE A 161 -1.20 -39.01 -6.19
N SER A 162 -2.01 -37.96 -6.33
CA SER A 162 -2.31 -37.05 -5.23
C SER A 162 -3.03 -37.75 -4.08
N GLY A 163 -2.55 -37.53 -2.85
CA GLY A 163 -3.20 -37.96 -1.61
C GLY A 163 -3.05 -39.44 -1.26
N LEU A 164 -2.30 -40.24 -2.02
CA LEU A 164 -2.12 -41.68 -1.75
C LEU A 164 -1.41 -41.96 -0.43
N PHE A 165 -0.56 -41.06 0.04
CA PHE A 165 0.18 -41.18 1.30
C PHE A 165 -0.46 -40.38 2.43
N TRP A 166 -1.58 -39.71 2.16
CA TRP A 166 -2.28 -38.95 3.18
C TRP A 166 -3.04 -39.90 4.11
N GLN A 167 -2.81 -39.75 5.41
CA GLN A 167 -3.53 -40.48 6.45
C GLN A 167 -4.12 -39.48 7.43
N PRO A 168 -5.44 -39.51 7.71
CA PRO A 168 -6.03 -38.67 8.74
C PRO A 168 -5.58 -39.13 10.11
N SER A 169 -5.19 -38.18 10.96
CA SER A 169 -4.88 -38.37 12.38
C SER A 169 -6.11 -38.68 13.22
#